data_AF-I8QPQ7-F1
#
_entry.id   AF-I8QPQ7-F1
#
_cell.length_a   1.000
_cell.length_b   1.000
_cell.length_c   1.000
_cell.angle_alpha   90.00
_cell.angle_beta   90.00
_cell.angle_gamma   90.00
#
_symmetry.space_group_name_H-M   'P 1'
#
loop_
_entity.id
_entity.type
_entity.pdbx_description
1 polymer ?
#
loop_
_entity_poly.entity_id
_entity_poly.type
_entity_poly.pdbx_seq_one_letter_code
_entity_poly.pdbx_strand_id
1 'polypeptide(L)' 'MSDGAAHSLRALVTDWTCNQFAITDHEGDTAALLRRLADSIEGLGPINILDITYTRPSDPSIKEITATVYFTLAEEG' A
#
# COMPACT_ATOMS: atom_id res chain seq x y z
N MET A 1 -4.27 16.91 39.13
CA MET A 1 -4.87 15.68 38.55
C MET A 1 -5.24 15.97 37.11
N SER A 2 -4.44 15.51 36.15
CA SER A 2 -4.73 15.43 34.71
C SER A 2 -3.44 15.01 34.01
N ASP A 3 -3.09 13.72 34.07
CA ASP A 3 -1.93 13.18 33.33
C ASP A 3 -2.18 11.72 32.91
N GLY A 4 -3.38 11.46 32.37
CA GLY A 4 -3.89 10.10 32.14
C GLY A 4 -4.19 9.71 30.69
N ALA A 5 -4.18 10.65 29.74
CA ALA A 5 -4.60 10.39 28.35
C ALA A 5 -3.44 10.24 27.36
N ALA A 6 -2.22 10.61 27.76
CA ALA A 6 -1.01 10.47 26.95
C ALA A 6 -0.23 9.19 27.30
N HIS A 7 -0.90 8.12 27.73
CA HIS A 7 -0.40 6.75 27.56
C HIS A 7 -0.46 6.39 26.06
N SER A 8 0.31 7.19 25.31
CA SER A 8 1.02 6.93 24.08
C SER A 8 0.24 6.11 23.05
N LEU A 9 -0.34 6.79 22.04
CA LEU A 9 -0.69 6.15 20.76
C LEU A 9 0.45 5.24 20.26
N ARG A 10 1.70 5.65 20.51
CA ARG A 10 2.93 4.90 20.26
C ARG A 10 3.01 3.53 20.96
N ALA A 11 2.39 3.37 22.13
CA ALA A 11 2.31 2.09 22.85
C ALA A 11 1.12 1.22 22.41
N LEU A 12 0.13 1.80 21.68
CA LEU A 12 -0.92 1.05 20.97
C LEU A 12 -0.46 0.61 19.58
N VAL A 13 0.56 1.26 19.01
CA VAL A 13 1.24 0.85 17.78
C VAL A 13 2.29 -0.23 18.12
N THR A 14 1.86 -1.36 18.67
CA THR A 14 2.72 -2.52 18.92
C THR A 14 2.93 -3.32 17.63
N ASP A 15 4.19 -3.65 17.33
CA ASP A 15 4.75 -4.68 16.43
C ASP A 15 4.17 -4.90 15.01
N TRP A 16 3.29 -4.06 14.50
CA TRP A 16 2.85 -4.15 13.12
C TRP A 16 3.93 -3.65 12.15
N THR A 17 4.36 -4.50 11.21
CA THR A 17 5.26 -4.10 10.12
C THR A 17 4.43 -3.72 8.90
N CYS A 18 4.50 -2.44 8.51
CA CYS A 18 3.95 -1.99 7.23
C CYS A 18 4.91 -2.37 6.11
N ASN A 19 4.45 -3.22 5.20
CA ASN A 19 5.13 -3.60 3.97
C ASN A 19 4.60 -2.76 2.81
N GLN A 20 5.40 -2.62 1.76
CA GLN A 20 4.95 -1.98 0.52
C GLN A 20 5.59 -2.60 -0.73
N PHE A 21 4.86 -2.55 -1.84
CA PHE A 21 5.43 -2.74 -3.18
C PHE A 21 4.79 -1.76 -4.17
N ALA A 22 5.48 -1.51 -5.28
CA ALA A 22 4.99 -0.63 -6.34
C ALA A 22 5.11 -1.29 -7.71
N ILE A 23 4.13 -1.02 -8.57
CA ILE A 23 4.11 -1.45 -9.97
C ILE A 23 3.92 -0.20 -10.83
N THR A 24 4.77 -0.05 -11.84
CA THR A 24 4.73 1.06 -12.78
C THR A 24 4.34 0.55 -14.16
N ASP A 25 3.38 1.23 -14.80
CA ASP A 25 3.08 1.09 -16.22
C ASP A 25 3.57 2.32 -16.97
N HIS A 26 4.31 2.14 -18.07
CA HIS A 26 4.87 3.23 -18.86
C HIS A 26 4.05 3.58 -20.11
N GLU A 27 3.04 2.78 -20.44
CA GLU A 27 2.25 2.95 -21.67
C GLU A 27 0.93 3.68 -21.41
N GLY A 28 0.56 3.85 -20.14
CA GLY A 28 -0.69 4.45 -19.71
C GLY A 28 -1.88 3.49 -19.75
N ASP A 29 -1.63 2.18 -19.88
CA ASP A 29 -2.68 1.18 -19.83
C ASP A 29 -3.05 0.87 -18.38
N THR A 30 -4.05 1.62 -17.90
CA THR A 30 -4.56 1.48 -16.53
C THR A 30 -5.17 0.11 -16.28
N ALA A 31 -5.81 -0.51 -17.29
CA ALA A 31 -6.42 -1.82 -17.11
C ALA A 31 -5.36 -2.93 -16.99
N ALA A 32 -4.29 -2.86 -17.79
CA ALA A 32 -3.16 -3.77 -17.65
C ALA A 32 -2.45 -3.59 -16.29
N LEU A 33 -2.27 -2.35 -15.83
CA LEU A 33 -1.72 -2.08 -14.50
C LEU A 33 -2.57 -2.71 -13.39
N LEU A 34 -3.88 -2.52 -13.43
CA LEU A 34 -4.80 -3.06 -12.41
C LEU A 34 -4.80 -4.59 -12.39
N ARG A 35 -4.68 -5.26 -13.54
CA ARG A 35 -4.55 -6.71 -13.60
C ARG A 35 -3.27 -7.18 -12.93
N ARG A 36 -2.12 -6.60 -13.30
CA ARG A 36 -0.83 -6.93 -12.67
C ARG A 36 -0.82 -6.67 -11.16
N LEU A 37 -1.49 -5.60 -10.73
CA LEU A 37 -1.67 -5.29 -9.31
C LEU A 37 -2.46 -6.39 -8.59
N ALA A 38 -3.59 -6.82 -9.16
CA ALA A 38 -4.41 -7.90 -8.62
C ALA A 38 -3.62 -9.22 -8.55
N ASP A 39 -2.93 -9.60 -9.63
CA ASP A 39 -2.09 -10.80 -9.69
C ASP A 39 -0.98 -10.77 -8.63
N SER A 40 -0.38 -9.60 -8.40
CA SER A 40 0.67 -9.44 -7.39
C SER A 40 0.12 -9.53 -5.96
N ILE A 41 -1.06 -8.96 -5.71
CA ILE A 41 -1.75 -9.08 -4.41
C ILE A 41 -2.09 -10.54 -4.13
N GLU A 42 -2.62 -11.26 -5.13
CA GLU A 42 -2.93 -12.69 -4.99
C GLU A 42 -1.67 -13.53 -4.70
N GLY A 43 -0.55 -13.20 -5.36
CA GLY A 43 0.74 -13.88 -5.15
C GLY A 43 1.37 -13.68 -3.77
N LEU A 44 0.97 -12.65 -3.02
CA LEU A 44 1.46 -12.41 -1.65
C LEU A 44 0.81 -13.33 -0.61
N GLY A 45 -0.30 -13.99 -0.95
CA GLY A 45 -1.09 -14.75 0.00
C GLY A 45 -1.86 -13.86 0.98
N PRO A 46 -2.20 -14.36 2.18
CA PRO A 46 -3.02 -13.63 3.15
C PRO A 46 -2.36 -12.33 3.63
N ILE A 47 -2.92 -11.19 3.25
CA ILE A 47 -2.49 -9.85 3.66
C ILE A 47 -3.68 -8.99 4.07
N ASN A 48 -3.42 -7.97 4.90
CA ASN A 48 -4.37 -6.89 5.14
C ASN A 48 -3.91 -5.65 4.38
N ILE A 49 -4.68 -5.25 3.36
CA ILE A 49 -4.40 -4.02 2.62
C ILE A 49 -4.75 -2.82 3.51
N LEU A 50 -3.77 -1.94 3.70
CA LEU A 50 -3.93 -0.69 4.43
C LEU A 50 -4.35 0.44 3.48
N ASP A 51 -3.67 0.54 2.34
CA ASP A 51 -3.94 1.57 1.33
C ASP A 51 -3.38 1.16 -0.05
N ILE A 52 -3.96 1.75 -1.11
CA ILE A 52 -3.46 1.67 -2.48
C ILE A 52 -3.44 3.09 -3.06
N THR A 53 -2.25 3.59 -3.37
CA THR A 53 -2.08 4.93 -3.93
C THR A 53 -1.69 4.87 -5.40
N TYR A 54 -2.15 5.86 -6.17
CA TYR A 54 -1.81 6.02 -7.59
C TYR A 54 -1.10 7.34 -7.79
N THR A 55 0.08 7.30 -8.40
CA THR A 55 0.87 8.48 -8.73
C THR A 55 1.09 8.56 -10.23
N ARG A 56 0.87 9.75 -10.80
CA ARG A 56 1.21 10.09 -12.18
C ARG A 56 2.16 11.29 -12.17
N PRO A 57 3.18 11.34 -13.02
CA PRO A 57 3.97 12.54 -13.21
C PRO A 57 3.11 13.74 -13.60
N SER A 58 3.50 14.95 -13.19
CA SER A 58 2.77 16.17 -13.52
C SER A 58 2.85 16.56 -15.00
N ASP A 59 3.88 16.08 -15.70
CA ASP A 59 4.04 16.25 -17.13
C ASP A 59 3.05 15.34 -17.90
N PRO A 60 2.07 15.91 -18.63
CA PRO A 60 1.07 15.13 -19.34
C PRO A 60 1.62 14.33 -20.52
N SER A 61 2.84 14.61 -20.98
CA SER A 61 3.51 13.82 -22.02
C SER A 61 4.00 12.46 -21.50
N ILE A 62 4.19 12.34 -20.19
CA ILE A 62 4.62 11.11 -19.54
C ILE A 62 3.38 10.26 -19.25
N LYS A 63 3.28 9.12 -19.93
CA LYS A 63 2.14 8.20 -19.79
C LYS A 63 2.21 7.32 -18.56
N GLU A 64 3.30 7.41 -17.81
CA GLU A 64 3.58 6.59 -16.64
C GLU A 64 2.48 6.70 -15.56
N ILE A 65 2.10 5.57 -14.99
CA ILE A 65 1.30 5.49 -13.78
C ILE A 65 1.88 4.44 -12.85
N THR A 66 2.11 4.81 -11.59
CA THR A 66 2.61 3.92 -10.55
C THR A 66 1.50 3.68 -9.53
N ALA A 67 1.22 2.40 -9.25
CA ALA A 67 0.38 1.98 -8.15
C ALA A 67 1.26 1.43 -7.02
N THR A 68 1.08 1.94 -5.81
CA THR A 68 1.79 1.48 -4.60
C THR A 68 0.78 0.88 -3.64
N VAL A 69 1.07 -0.33 -3.15
CA VAL A 69 0.24 -1.02 -2.15
C VAL A 69 0.95 -1.01 -0.81
N TYR A 70 0.24 -0.61 0.23
CA TYR A 70 0.66 -0.69 1.62
C TYR A 70 -0.14 -1.77 2.33
N PHE A 71 0.52 -2.68 3.03
CA PHE A 71 -0.13 -3.84 3.63
C PHE A 71 0.60 -4.35 4.86
N THR A 72 -0.10 -5.12 5.69
CA THR A 72 0.52 -6.00 6.69
C THR A 72 0.34 -7.46 6.29
N LEU A 73 1.26 -8.33 6.70
CA LEU A 73 1.03 -9.77 6.60
C LEU A 73 -0.09 -10.14 7.57
N ALA A 74 -1.04 -10.96 7.14
CA ALA A 74 -2.02 -11.50 8.06
C ALA A 74 -1.32 -12.45 9.03
N GLU A 75 -1.65 -12.39 10.32
CA GLU A 75 -1.26 -13.45 11.25
C GLU A 75 -1.92 -14.75 10.77
N GLU A 76 -1.14 -15.81 10.57
CA GLU A 76 -1.69 -17.13 10.32
C GLU A 76 -2.52 -17.52 11.57
N GLY A 77 -3.84 -17.57 11.40
CA GLY A 77 -4.78 -17.95 12.46
C GLY A 77 -4.68 -19.42 12.86
#